data_AF-A0A356JZU3-F1
#
_entry.id   AF-A0A356JZU3-F1
#
_cell.length_a   1.000
_cell.length_b   1.000
_cell.length_c   1.000
_cell.angle_alpha   90.00
_cell.angle_beta   90.00
_cell.angle_gamma   90.00
#
_symmetry.space_group_name_H-M   'P 1'
#
loop_
_entity.id
_entity.type
_entity.pdbx_description
1 polymer ?
#
loop_
_entity_poly.entity_id
_entity_poly.type
_entity_poly.pdbx_seq_one_letter_code
_entity_poly.pdbx_strand_id
1 'polypeptide(L)'
;MKKIGFTAALILAAVLGNIATSFFSAALELPAFFDTIFTVAITFYAGLVPGIIAAAFSNPLMTVLRCAFYGTEIFYFDFLYSVCGIFIVLATWTISRNKKEFFFSRAVTVLYLLVIAFASSFLSCFSASFLDTFIRPLFNKSSGFSAIDNFSIAFQKLNFNVFLSYLLPRIPLTVLDRLICTFAGFGIYRFAEQKFGSNA
;
A
#
# COMPACT_ATOMS: atom_id res chain seq x y z
N MET A 1 -0.38 17.71 24.46
CA MET A 1 -1.57 16.83 24.28
C MET A 1 -2.33 17.06 22.97
N LYS A 2 -2.68 18.30 22.58
CA LYS A 2 -3.42 18.58 21.31
C LYS A 2 -2.77 18.02 20.03
N LYS A 3 -1.42 18.04 19.92
CA LYS A 3 -0.69 17.48 18.76
C LYS A 3 -0.79 15.95 18.65
N ILE A 4 -0.83 15.22 19.76
CA ILE A 4 -0.90 13.74 19.76
C ILE A 4 -2.29 13.28 19.33
N GLY A 5 -3.34 13.89 19.90
CA GLY A 5 -4.73 13.56 19.53
C GLY A 5 -5.02 13.82 18.05
N PHE A 6 -4.49 14.92 17.49
CA PHE A 6 -4.64 15.22 16.07
C PHE A 6 -3.92 14.20 15.17
N THR A 7 -2.67 13.84 15.49
CA THR A 7 -1.95 12.80 14.73
C THR A 7 -2.64 11.44 14.82
N ALA A 8 -3.16 11.06 15.99
CA ALA A 8 -3.94 9.84 16.16
C ALA A 8 -5.22 9.84 15.29
N ALA A 9 -5.93 10.97 15.24
CA ALA A 9 -7.10 11.12 14.37
C ALA A 9 -6.73 11.00 12.88
N LEU A 10 -5.60 11.56 12.45
CA LEU A 10 -5.11 11.40 11.08
C LEU A 10 -4.75 9.94 10.75
N ILE A 11 -4.10 9.23 11.69
CA ILE A 11 -3.78 7.81 11.52
C ILE A 11 -5.08 7.00 11.35
N LEU A 12 -6.07 7.23 12.21
CA LEU A 12 -7.37 6.56 12.12
C LEU A 12 -8.05 6.87 10.78
N ALA A 13 -8.09 8.14 10.38
CA ALA A 13 -8.65 8.55 9.09
C ALA A 13 -7.92 7.90 7.91
N ALA A 14 -6.59 7.74 7.99
CA ALA A 14 -5.82 7.10 6.95
C ALA A 14 -6.11 5.60 6.83
N VAL A 15 -6.19 4.88 7.96
CA VAL A 15 -6.57 3.47 7.98
C VAL A 15 -7.98 3.27 7.41
N LEU A 16 -8.95 4.06 7.88
CA LEU A 16 -10.33 3.99 7.38
C LEU A 16 -10.43 4.36 5.89
N GLY A 17 -9.66 5.36 5.45
CA GLY A 17 -9.60 5.77 4.05
C GLY A 17 -9.07 4.67 3.14
N ASN A 18 -7.97 4.00 3.52
CA ASN A 18 -7.43 2.86 2.76
C ASN A 18 -8.41 1.69 2.70
N ILE A 19 -9.11 1.41 3.81
CA ILE A 19 -10.15 0.38 3.84
C ILE A 19 -11.25 0.74 2.83
N ALA A 20 -11.77 1.96 2.89
CA ALA A 20 -12.82 2.42 1.98
C ALA A 20 -12.41 2.34 0.51
N THR A 21 -11.20 2.77 0.16
CA THR A 21 -10.70 2.72 -1.22
C THR A 21 -10.42 1.29 -1.68
N SER A 22 -10.00 0.39 -0.79
CA SER A 22 -9.85 -1.03 -1.13
C SER A 22 -11.20 -1.73 -1.33
N PHE A 23 -12.21 -1.42 -0.51
CA PHE A 23 -13.58 -1.91 -0.74
C PHE A 23 -14.15 -1.37 -2.06
N PHE A 24 -13.91 -0.10 -2.39
CA PHE A 24 -14.28 0.48 -3.67
C PHE A 24 -13.59 -0.24 -4.85
N SER A 25 -12.29 -0.52 -4.73
CA SER A 25 -11.55 -1.27 -5.75
C SER A 25 -12.12 -2.67 -5.95
N ALA A 26 -12.46 -3.35 -4.86
CA ALA A 26 -13.07 -4.68 -4.89
C ALA A 26 -14.49 -4.66 -5.50
N ALA A 27 -15.32 -3.67 -5.14
CA ALA A 27 -16.68 -3.54 -5.66
C ALA A 27 -16.73 -3.25 -7.17
N LEU A 28 -15.69 -2.61 -7.71
CA LEU A 28 -15.54 -2.33 -9.14
C LEU A 28 -14.68 -3.35 -9.89
N GLU A 29 -14.22 -4.43 -9.22
CA GLU A 29 -13.35 -5.46 -9.77
C GLU A 29 -12.11 -4.89 -10.49
N LEU A 30 -11.56 -3.79 -9.97
CA LEU A 30 -10.42 -3.14 -10.60
C LEU A 30 -9.15 -3.99 -10.47
N PRO A 31 -8.26 -3.97 -11.47
CA PRO A 31 -6.95 -4.62 -11.41
C PRO A 31 -5.94 -3.83 -10.56
N ALA A 32 -6.37 -3.27 -9.42
CA ALA A 32 -5.59 -2.46 -8.49
C ALA A 32 -6.10 -2.65 -7.05
N PHE A 33 -5.28 -2.29 -6.05
CA PHE A 33 -5.60 -2.51 -4.63
C PHE A 33 -6.15 -1.24 -3.97
N PHE A 34 -5.60 -0.08 -4.30
CA PHE A 34 -5.95 1.23 -3.74
C PHE A 34 -5.86 1.31 -2.21
N ASP A 35 -5.10 0.42 -1.58
CA ASP A 35 -5.04 0.17 -0.14
C ASP A 35 -3.99 1.03 0.59
N THR A 36 -3.30 1.93 -0.11
CA THR A 36 -2.27 2.79 0.52
C THR A 36 -2.34 4.26 0.11
N ILE A 37 -3.39 4.70 -0.57
CA ILE A 37 -3.56 6.11 -0.97
C ILE A 37 -3.38 7.01 0.25
N PHE A 38 -4.05 6.70 1.35
CA PHE A 38 -4.01 7.49 2.57
C PHE A 38 -2.75 7.22 3.41
N THR A 39 -2.18 6.01 3.32
CA THR A 39 -0.86 5.71 3.90
C THR A 39 0.22 6.61 3.31
N VAL A 40 0.22 6.80 1.99
CA VAL A 40 1.14 7.72 1.31
C VAL A 40 0.86 9.16 1.77
N ALA A 41 -0.41 9.58 1.79
CA ALA A 41 -0.79 10.92 2.20
C ALA A 41 -0.30 11.27 3.63
N ILE A 42 -0.57 10.39 4.60
CA ILE A 42 -0.13 10.62 5.98
C ILE A 42 1.40 10.55 6.13
N THR A 43 2.08 9.74 5.32
CA THR A 43 3.55 9.72 5.28
C THR A 43 4.10 11.07 4.83
N PHE A 44 3.51 11.68 3.80
CA PHE A 44 3.89 13.02 3.36
C PHE A 44 3.60 14.08 4.41
N TYR A 45 2.45 14.00 5.08
CA TYR A 45 1.94 15.01 6.01
C TYR A 45 2.59 14.95 7.40
N ALA A 46 2.60 13.77 8.03
CA ALA A 46 3.00 13.58 9.42
C ALA A 46 4.30 12.78 9.58
N GLY A 47 4.89 12.30 8.47
CA GLY A 47 6.19 11.64 8.44
C GLY A 47 6.14 10.13 8.64
N LEU A 48 7.32 9.57 8.92
CA LEU A 48 7.57 8.12 8.90
C LEU A 48 6.70 7.33 9.88
N VAL A 49 6.69 7.74 11.16
CA VAL A 49 6.06 6.95 12.23
C VAL A 49 4.54 6.83 12.03
N PRO A 50 3.78 7.91 11.78
CA PRO A 50 2.35 7.80 11.46
C PRO A 50 2.07 6.97 10.20
N GLY A 51 2.93 7.06 9.18
CA GLY A 51 2.86 6.21 7.99
C GLY A 51 3.00 4.73 8.31
N ILE A 52 4.01 4.35 9.10
CA ILE A 52 4.24 2.95 9.50
C ILE A 52 3.04 2.41 10.30
N ILE A 53 2.51 3.20 11.24
CA ILE A 53 1.34 2.79 12.02
C ILE A 53 0.15 2.56 11.08
N ALA A 54 -0.15 3.50 10.19
CA ALA A 54 -1.25 3.33 9.24
C ALA A 54 -1.07 2.09 8.35
N ALA A 55 0.14 1.85 7.84
CA ALA A 55 0.45 0.67 7.03
C ALA A 55 0.31 -0.65 7.81
N ALA A 56 0.78 -0.69 9.06
CA ALA A 56 0.74 -1.87 9.91
C ALA A 56 -0.69 -2.30 10.26
N PHE A 57 -1.62 -1.34 10.38
CA PHE A 57 -3.01 -1.63 10.74
C PHE A 57 -3.96 -1.79 9.55
N SER A 58 -3.63 -1.24 8.37
CA SER A 58 -4.54 -1.25 7.22
C SER A 58 -4.90 -2.68 6.78
N ASN A 59 -3.91 -3.56 6.55
CA ASN A 59 -4.18 -4.91 6.06
C ASN A 59 -4.84 -5.85 7.09
N PRO A 60 -4.43 -5.89 8.36
CA PRO A 60 -5.08 -6.72 9.36
C PRO A 60 -6.54 -6.32 9.56
N LEU A 61 -6.81 -5.02 9.68
CA LEU A 61 -8.17 -4.53 9.87
C LEU A 61 -9.04 -4.78 8.62
N MET A 62 -8.49 -4.54 7.43
CA MET A 62 -9.17 -4.87 6.17
C MET A 62 -9.51 -6.37 6.06
N THR A 63 -8.58 -7.25 6.45
CA THR A 63 -8.79 -8.70 6.43
C THR A 63 -9.92 -9.10 7.37
N VAL A 64 -9.89 -8.60 8.61
CA VAL A 64 -10.96 -8.86 9.60
C VAL A 64 -12.31 -8.38 9.09
N LEU A 65 -12.38 -7.16 8.55
CA LEU A 65 -13.62 -6.60 8.03
C LEU A 65 -14.15 -7.39 6.83
N ARG A 66 -13.30 -7.74 5.86
CA ARG A 66 -13.71 -8.56 4.71
C ARG A 66 -14.25 -9.91 5.17
N CYS A 67 -13.57 -10.58 6.11
CA CYS A 67 -14.03 -11.85 6.65
C CYS A 67 -15.39 -11.71 7.35
N ALA A 68 -15.60 -10.64 8.12
CA ALA A 68 -16.86 -10.35 8.78
C ALA A 68 -18.00 -10.07 7.78
N PHE A 69 -17.75 -9.30 6.71
CA PHE A 69 -18.76 -8.98 5.70
C PHE A 69 -19.14 -10.17 4.80
N TYR A 70 -18.16 -11.01 4.43
CA TYR A 70 -18.37 -12.13 3.53
C TYR A 70 -18.59 -13.48 4.25
N GLY A 71 -18.52 -13.51 5.59
CA GLY A 71 -18.72 -14.71 6.38
C GLY A 71 -17.62 -15.77 6.19
N THR A 72 -16.40 -15.36 5.83
CA THR A 72 -15.28 -16.26 5.57
C THR A 72 -14.35 -16.37 6.77
N GLU A 73 -13.58 -17.46 6.86
CA GLU A 73 -12.58 -17.62 7.92
C GLU A 73 -11.42 -16.61 7.75
N ILE A 74 -10.89 -16.14 8.88
CA ILE A 74 -9.73 -15.25 8.89
C ILE A 74 -8.48 -16.04 8.50
N PHE A 75 -7.85 -15.64 7.40
CA PHE A 75 -6.55 -16.16 7.01
C PHE A 75 -5.43 -15.23 7.48
N TYR A 76 -4.80 -15.57 8.60
CA TYR A 76 -3.80 -14.71 9.25
C TYR A 76 -2.58 -14.36 8.41
N PHE A 77 -2.26 -15.16 7.38
CA PHE A 77 -1.18 -14.83 6.44
C PHE A 77 -1.42 -13.49 5.73
N ASP A 78 -2.68 -13.12 5.46
CA ASP A 78 -3.00 -11.87 4.78
C ASP A 78 -2.57 -10.62 5.60
N PHE A 79 -2.43 -10.77 6.93
CA PHE A 79 -1.93 -9.71 7.79
C PHE A 79 -0.47 -9.38 7.47
N LEU A 80 0.31 -10.36 7.01
CA LEU A 80 1.73 -10.18 6.68
C LEU A 80 1.93 -9.26 5.47
N TYR A 81 0.92 -9.08 4.61
CA TYR A 81 1.02 -8.11 3.53
C TYR A 81 1.18 -6.66 4.02
N SER A 82 0.95 -6.37 5.31
CA SER A 82 1.32 -5.10 5.93
C SER A 82 2.79 -4.72 5.73
N VAL A 83 3.67 -5.73 5.59
CA VAL A 83 5.09 -5.52 5.27
C VAL A 83 5.26 -4.75 3.96
N CYS A 84 4.40 -5.01 2.96
CA CYS A 84 4.42 -4.27 1.69
C CYS A 84 4.14 -2.80 1.94
N GLY A 85 3.07 -2.49 2.70
CA GLY A 85 2.69 -1.13 3.08
C GLY A 85 3.82 -0.40 3.84
N ILE A 86 4.52 -1.11 4.73
CA ILE A 86 5.67 -0.55 5.47
C ILE A 86 6.82 -0.21 4.51
N PHE A 87 7.14 -1.07 3.54
CA PHE A 87 8.16 -0.74 2.54
C PHE A 87 7.75 0.44 1.65
N ILE A 88 6.47 0.56 1.31
CA ILE A 88 5.95 1.72 0.58
C ILE A 88 6.15 3.01 1.39
N VAL A 89 5.88 2.98 2.70
CA VAL A 89 6.13 4.11 3.61
C VAL A 89 7.62 4.45 3.66
N LEU A 90 8.49 3.45 3.80
CA LEU A 90 9.94 3.66 3.85
C LEU A 90 10.47 4.30 2.56
N ALA A 91 10.05 3.83 1.39
CA ALA A 91 10.40 4.42 0.11
C ALA A 91 9.90 5.87 0.01
N THR A 92 8.60 6.08 0.29
CA THR A 92 7.96 7.40 0.23
C THR A 92 8.66 8.40 1.14
N TRP A 93 8.88 8.04 2.40
CA TRP A 93 9.52 8.91 3.37
C TRP A 93 10.99 9.19 3.00
N THR A 94 11.77 8.17 2.64
CA THR A 94 13.19 8.33 2.32
C THR A 94 13.40 9.30 1.17
N ILE A 95 12.57 9.19 0.12
CA ILE A 95 12.69 10.03 -1.09
C ILE A 95 12.09 11.43 -0.86
N SER A 96 11.05 11.55 -0.02
CA SER A 96 10.36 12.84 0.21
C SER A 96 10.76 13.58 1.48
N ARG A 97 11.67 13.05 2.30
CA ARG A 97 12.05 13.67 3.60
C ARG A 97 12.63 15.07 3.44
N ASN A 98 13.38 15.33 2.37
CA ASN A 98 13.92 16.66 2.09
C ASN A 98 12.91 17.48 1.30
N LYS A 99 11.98 18.13 2.02
CA LYS A 99 10.88 18.90 1.42
C LYS A 99 11.37 20.05 0.53
N LYS A 100 12.53 20.64 0.82
CA LYS A 100 13.10 21.75 0.03
C LYS A 100 13.47 21.29 -1.39
N GLU A 101 14.10 20.13 -1.52
CA GLU A 101 14.41 19.53 -2.82
C GLU A 101 13.14 19.03 -3.52
N PHE A 102 12.27 18.37 -2.76
CA PHE A 102 11.04 17.77 -3.29
C PHE A 102 10.09 18.81 -3.92
N PHE A 103 9.99 20.01 -3.35
CA PHE A 103 9.15 21.11 -3.84
C PHE A 103 9.91 22.16 -4.65
N PHE A 104 11.12 21.85 -5.14
CA PHE A 104 11.92 22.80 -5.90
C PHE A 104 11.21 23.29 -7.17
N SER A 105 10.59 22.37 -7.93
CA SER A 105 9.75 22.70 -9.08
C SER A 105 8.69 21.62 -9.31
N ARG A 106 7.63 21.94 -10.05
CA ARG A 106 6.57 20.97 -10.37
C ARG A 106 7.12 19.74 -11.10
N ALA A 107 8.06 19.93 -12.04
CA ALA A 107 8.69 18.85 -12.77
C ALA A 107 9.52 17.94 -11.85
N VAL A 108 10.27 18.54 -10.91
CA VAL A 108 11.03 17.78 -9.91
C VAL A 108 10.11 17.01 -8.98
N THR A 109 9.02 17.62 -8.50
CA THR A 109 8.02 16.91 -7.69
C THR A 109 7.44 15.69 -8.43
N VAL A 110 7.05 15.85 -9.71
CA VAL A 110 6.55 14.73 -10.53
C VAL A 110 7.61 13.64 -10.68
N LEU A 111 8.87 14.01 -10.93
CA LEU A 111 9.96 13.04 -11.02
C LEU A 111 10.14 12.27 -9.71
N TYR A 112 10.13 12.95 -8.56
CA TYR A 112 10.24 12.29 -7.26
C TYR A 112 9.03 11.38 -6.99
N LEU A 113 7.82 11.77 -7.38
CA LEU A 113 6.63 10.91 -7.27
C LEU A 113 6.76 9.65 -8.15
N LEU A 114 7.30 9.77 -9.37
CA LEU A 114 7.60 8.61 -10.22
C LEU A 114 8.63 7.69 -9.55
N VAL A 115 9.73 8.25 -9.04
CA VAL A 115 10.76 7.47 -8.32
C VAL A 115 10.16 6.76 -7.10
N ILE A 116 9.29 7.42 -6.34
CA ILE A 116 8.55 6.79 -5.22
C ILE A 116 7.68 5.64 -5.73
N ALA A 117 6.90 5.86 -6.79
CA ALA A 117 6.02 4.84 -7.35
C ALA A 117 6.81 3.61 -7.80
N PHE A 118 7.90 3.77 -8.56
CA PHE A 118 8.73 2.66 -9.02
C PHE A 118 9.48 1.96 -7.88
N ALA A 119 10.10 2.71 -6.96
CA ALA A 119 10.82 2.13 -5.83
C ALA A 119 9.89 1.34 -4.89
N SER A 120 8.72 1.92 -4.58
CA SER A 120 7.72 1.26 -3.74
C SER A 120 7.07 0.07 -4.45
N SER A 121 6.89 0.12 -5.77
CA SER A 121 6.42 -1.00 -6.58
C SER A 121 7.41 -2.16 -6.55
N PHE A 122 8.71 -1.89 -6.73
CA PHE A 122 9.74 -2.91 -6.64
C PHE A 122 9.75 -3.59 -5.27
N LEU A 123 9.77 -2.81 -4.19
CA LEU A 123 9.80 -3.35 -2.83
C LEU A 123 8.53 -4.17 -2.50
N SER A 124 7.35 -3.66 -2.85
CA SER A 124 6.08 -4.34 -2.57
C SER A 124 5.91 -5.62 -3.41
N CYS A 125 6.28 -5.60 -4.69
CA CYS A 125 6.36 -6.81 -5.53
C CYS A 125 7.25 -7.86 -4.89
N PHE A 126 8.49 -7.48 -4.58
CA PHE A 126 9.48 -8.41 -4.08
C PHE A 126 9.05 -8.99 -2.72
N SER A 127 8.58 -8.15 -1.79
CA SER A 127 8.14 -8.61 -0.48
C SER A 127 6.91 -9.51 -0.57
N ALA A 128 5.94 -9.17 -1.42
CA ALA A 128 4.74 -9.99 -1.56
C ALA A 128 5.05 -11.36 -2.22
N SER A 129 5.88 -11.39 -3.26
CA SER A 129 6.33 -12.64 -3.89
C SER A 129 7.17 -13.49 -2.94
N PHE A 130 7.97 -12.85 -2.08
CA PHE A 130 8.72 -13.54 -1.04
C PHE A 130 7.78 -14.19 -0.02
N LEU A 131 6.79 -13.44 0.47
CA LEU A 131 5.76 -13.97 1.38
C LEU A 131 5.04 -15.16 0.77
N ASP A 132 4.60 -15.06 -0.49
CA ASP A 132 3.86 -16.15 -1.15
C ASP A 132 4.70 -17.40 -1.40
N THR A 133 5.99 -17.21 -1.70
CA THR A 133 6.88 -18.32 -2.05
C THR A 133 7.37 -19.07 -0.81
N PHE A 134 7.75 -18.33 0.23
CA PHE A 134 8.49 -18.90 1.36
C PHE A 134 7.66 -18.99 2.65
N ILE A 135 6.67 -18.12 2.84
CA ILE A 135 5.94 -18.03 4.10
C ILE A 135 4.53 -18.64 3.97
N ARG A 136 3.81 -18.37 2.87
CA ARG A 136 2.46 -18.91 2.63
C ARG A 136 2.38 -20.44 2.73
N PRO A 137 3.35 -21.24 2.23
CA PRO A 137 3.30 -22.69 2.35
C PRO A 137 3.25 -23.20 3.80
N LEU A 138 3.68 -22.39 4.77
CA LEU A 138 3.64 -22.76 6.19
C LEU A 138 2.22 -22.74 6.78
N PHE A 139 1.24 -22.16 6.08
CA PHE A 139 -0.12 -21.96 6.59
C PHE A 139 -1.13 -23.01 6.10
N ASN A 140 -0.72 -24.01 5.30
CA ASN A 140 -1.53 -25.16 4.82
C ASN A 140 -2.93 -24.82 4.24
N LYS A 141 -3.20 -23.56 3.91
CA LYS A 141 -4.45 -23.08 3.29
C LYS A 141 -4.11 -22.18 2.11
N SER A 142 -4.83 -22.37 1.01
CA SER A 142 -4.82 -21.42 -0.11
C SER A 142 -5.77 -20.26 0.24
N SER A 143 -5.25 -19.04 0.32
CA SER A 143 -6.11 -17.85 0.32
C SER A 143 -6.73 -17.69 -1.06
N GLY A 144 -7.95 -18.18 -1.25
CA GLY A 144 -8.74 -18.02 -2.49
C GLY A 144 -9.13 -16.57 -2.82
N PHE A 145 -8.44 -15.57 -2.27
CA PHE A 145 -8.73 -14.14 -2.41
C PHE A 145 -7.78 -13.41 -3.36
N SER A 146 -6.72 -14.05 -3.83
CA SER A 146 -5.70 -13.40 -4.66
C SER A 146 -5.93 -13.72 -6.13
N ALA A 147 -6.39 -12.75 -6.93
CA ALA A 147 -6.41 -12.87 -8.40
C ALA A 147 -5.02 -13.20 -8.99
N ILE A 148 -3.94 -12.90 -8.24
CA ILE A 148 -2.56 -13.24 -8.59
C ILE A 148 -2.30 -14.74 -8.53
N ASP A 149 -3.08 -15.53 -7.78
CA ASP A 149 -2.94 -16.99 -7.76
C ASP A 149 -3.24 -17.60 -9.13
N ASN A 150 -4.26 -17.11 -9.82
CA ASN A 150 -4.61 -17.56 -11.17
C ASN A 150 -3.48 -17.27 -12.16
N PHE A 151 -2.86 -16.08 -12.06
CA PHE A 151 -1.71 -15.75 -12.88
C PHE A 151 -0.46 -16.56 -12.52
N SER A 152 -0.20 -16.78 -11.23
CA SER A 152 0.92 -17.60 -10.76
C SER A 152 0.83 -19.03 -11.29
N ILE A 153 -0.36 -19.63 -11.27
CA ILE A 153 -0.59 -20.97 -11.84
C ILE A 153 -0.30 -20.98 -13.34
N ALA A 154 -0.69 -19.95 -14.09
CA ALA A 154 -0.39 -19.85 -15.51
C ALA A 154 1.13 -19.78 -15.79
N PHE A 155 1.87 -19.01 -15.00
CA PHE A 155 3.33 -18.90 -15.13
C PHE A 155 4.06 -20.19 -14.72
N GLN A 156 3.56 -20.91 -13.72
CA GLN A 156 4.10 -22.22 -13.35
C GLN A 156 3.91 -23.24 -14.50
N LYS A 157 2.79 -23.20 -15.20
CA LYS A 157 2.56 -24.01 -16.42
C LYS A 157 3.52 -23.67 -17.56
N LEU A 158 4.11 -22.46 -17.56
CA LEU A 158 5.16 -22.03 -18.50
C LEU A 158 6.58 -22.40 -18.02
N ASN A 159 6.72 -23.25 -17.00
CA ASN A 159 7.98 -23.69 -16.39
C ASN A 159 8.80 -22.59 -15.69
N PHE A 160 8.18 -21.47 -15.29
CA PHE A 160 8.84 -20.54 -14.38
C PHE A 160 8.96 -21.14 -12.97
N ASN A 161 10.01 -20.77 -12.24
CA ASN A 161 10.09 -21.14 -10.82
C ASN A 161 8.98 -20.45 -10.02
N VAL A 162 8.67 -20.96 -8.82
CA VAL A 162 7.55 -20.49 -8.00
C VAL A 162 7.65 -18.99 -7.69
N PHE A 163 8.86 -18.51 -7.36
CA PHE A 163 9.10 -17.11 -7.05
C PHE A 163 8.80 -16.18 -8.24
N LEU A 164 9.33 -16.51 -9.42
CA LEU A 164 9.09 -15.74 -10.65
C LEU A 164 7.63 -15.80 -11.09
N SER A 165 6.96 -16.92 -10.83
CA SER A 165 5.54 -17.09 -11.11
C SER A 165 4.67 -16.14 -10.28
N TYR A 166 5.06 -15.83 -9.04
CA TYR A 166 4.41 -14.78 -8.27
C TYR A 166 4.92 -13.37 -8.63
N LEU A 167 6.20 -13.22 -8.98
CA LEU A 167 6.81 -11.90 -9.21
C LEU A 167 6.37 -11.26 -10.52
N LEU A 168 6.49 -11.96 -11.64
CA LEU A 168 6.28 -11.37 -12.97
C LEU A 168 4.86 -10.84 -13.20
N PRO A 169 3.78 -11.55 -12.82
CA PRO A 169 2.42 -11.03 -12.98
C PRO A 169 2.13 -9.82 -12.09
N ARG A 170 2.82 -9.69 -10.95
CA ARG A 170 2.62 -8.59 -10.02
C ARG A 170 3.16 -7.27 -10.58
N ILE A 171 4.26 -7.29 -11.33
CA ILE A 171 4.93 -6.07 -11.82
C ILE A 171 3.97 -5.08 -12.50
N PRO A 172 3.20 -5.45 -13.54
CA PRO A 172 2.31 -4.49 -14.20
C PRO A 172 1.21 -3.97 -13.27
N LEU A 173 0.64 -4.85 -12.43
CA LEU A 173 -0.45 -4.52 -11.51
C LEU A 173 0.02 -3.56 -10.41
N THR A 174 1.15 -3.85 -9.77
CA THR A 174 1.70 -3.02 -8.72
C THR A 174 2.21 -1.70 -9.27
N VAL A 175 2.86 -1.66 -10.44
CA VAL A 175 3.31 -0.38 -11.02
C VAL A 175 2.14 0.54 -11.28
N LEU A 176 1.05 0.03 -11.89
CA LEU A 176 -0.17 0.80 -12.13
C LEU A 176 -0.78 1.30 -10.81
N ASP A 177 -0.97 0.38 -9.87
CA ASP A 177 -1.56 0.67 -8.57
C ASP A 177 -0.72 1.68 -7.76
N ARG A 178 0.62 1.56 -7.79
CA ARG A 178 1.54 2.49 -7.13
C ARG A 178 1.54 3.87 -7.77
N LEU A 179 1.47 3.96 -9.10
CA LEU A 179 1.32 5.26 -9.77
C LEU A 179 0.04 5.95 -9.28
N ILE A 180 -1.09 5.26 -9.28
CA ILE A 180 -2.36 5.84 -8.82
C ILE A 180 -2.27 6.22 -7.34
N CYS A 181 -1.82 5.30 -6.48
CA CYS A 181 -1.76 5.51 -5.04
C CYS A 181 -0.80 6.64 -4.63
N THR A 182 0.36 6.72 -5.26
CA THR A 182 1.36 7.75 -4.96
C THR A 182 0.88 9.14 -5.36
N PHE A 183 0.32 9.28 -6.57
CA PHE A 183 -0.19 10.57 -7.03
C PHE A 183 -1.46 11.00 -6.29
N ALA A 184 -2.41 10.09 -6.07
CA ALA A 184 -3.62 10.37 -5.29
C ALA A 184 -3.27 10.72 -3.83
N GLY A 185 -2.37 9.95 -3.21
CA GLY A 185 -1.90 10.21 -1.86
C GLY A 185 -1.20 11.57 -1.73
N PHE A 186 -0.38 11.94 -2.71
CA PHE A 186 0.21 13.28 -2.77
C PHE A 186 -0.85 14.38 -2.94
N GLY A 187 -1.86 14.17 -3.78
CA GLY A 187 -2.98 15.11 -3.95
C GLY A 187 -3.76 15.34 -2.66
N ILE A 188 -4.08 14.27 -1.93
CA ILE A 188 -4.72 14.35 -0.61
C ILE A 188 -3.84 15.09 0.40
N TYR A 189 -2.54 14.82 0.40
CA TYR A 189 -1.58 15.55 1.24
C TYR A 189 -1.63 17.06 0.95
N ARG A 190 -1.60 17.48 -0.32
CA ARG A 190 -1.65 18.90 -0.70
C ARG A 190 -2.95 19.57 -0.26
N PHE A 191 -4.07 18.88 -0.39
CA PHE A 191 -5.35 19.36 0.10
C PHE A 191 -5.37 19.51 1.63
N ALA A 192 -4.85 18.51 2.34
CA ALA A 192 -4.75 18.53 3.80
C ALA A 192 -3.81 19.64 4.29
N GLU A 193 -2.66 19.83 3.65
CA GLU A 193 -1.70 20.89 3.96
C GLU A 193 -2.31 22.27 3.79
N GLN A 194 -3.06 22.52 2.71
CA GLN A 194 -3.77 23.79 2.52
C GLN A 194 -4.80 24.07 3.61
N LYS A 195 -5.55 23.05 4.03
CA LYS A 195 -6.68 23.21 4.96
C LYS A 195 -6.25 23.23 6.44
N PHE A 196 -5.24 22.45 6.80
CA PHE A 196 -4.83 22.24 8.19
C PHE A 196 -3.45 22.84 8.51
N GLY A 197 -2.61 23.09 7.50
CA GLY A 197 -1.26 23.64 7.67
C GLY A 197 -1.20 25.17 7.79
N SER A 198 -2.26 25.90 7.42
CA SER A 198 -2.31 27.37 7.55
C SER A 198 -2.55 27.89 8.97
N ASN A 199 -2.73 27.00 9.96
CA ASN A 199 -3.02 27.35 11.37
C ASN A 199 -1.99 26.77 12.37
N ALA A 200 -0.76 26.49 11.91
CA ALA A 200 0.33 26.00 12.76
C ALA A 200 1.49 27.00 12.84
#